data_AF-A0A4R5XN30-F1
#
_entry.id   AF-A0A4R5XN30-F1
#
_cell.length_a   1.000
_cell.length_b   1.000
_cell.length_c   1.000
_cell.angle_alpha   90.00
_cell.angle_beta   90.00
_cell.angle_gamma   90.00
#
_symmetry.space_group_name_H-M   'P 1'
#
loop_
_entity.id
_entity.type
_entity.pdbx_description
1 polymer ?
#
loop_
_entity_poly.entity_id
_entity_poly.type
_entity_poly.pdbx_seq_one_letter_code
_entity_poly.pdbx_strand_id
1 'polypeptide(L)'
;MTQNDFHFSVRYKDFEYSVSGNESFISHHEAVASTYLTKLMDEDKKKAAPFKITREPSMKPAVQENKEEKTAAPSQPPAAAPEPSSVEHRDIQAFLNGLPLHSEWQYTLAMAFYLFQFKRQPSFTAKSIRKQFRDARHTVPNNIHLSIHTCVKKGYLKESGLAELQKIYEITESGVHYIKNVNTEEKSTTETSINTIGMKARSDRKEELLAFTLEELQLENNPNPTLLERLEDQALSILYLYKKELDFSHLSAQDVYIILHEQFSFTYSPKAVQIALSRSRPKVEKLKYDGQMHYQLTKLGMDYMENLKRKQLNNKE
;
A
#
# COMPACT_ATOMS: atom_id res chain seq x y z
N MET A 1 -23.36 -42.09 -13.83
CA MET A 1 -23.80 -40.95 -14.67
C MET A 1 -22.64 -39.99 -14.73
N THR A 2 -22.19 -39.60 -15.92
CA THR A 2 -21.09 -38.64 -16.09
C THR A 2 -21.57 -37.24 -15.70
N GLN A 3 -20.92 -36.61 -14.74
CA GLN A 3 -21.07 -35.17 -14.51
C GLN A 3 -20.38 -34.46 -15.69
N ASN A 4 -21.18 -33.86 -16.57
CA ASN A 4 -20.65 -32.99 -17.60
C ASN A 4 -20.29 -31.66 -16.93
N ASP A 5 -19.01 -31.39 -16.75
CA ASP A 5 -18.53 -30.06 -16.40
C ASP A 5 -18.74 -29.12 -17.58
N PHE A 6 -19.58 -28.12 -17.40
CA PHE A 6 -19.77 -27.06 -18.38
C PHE A 6 -18.78 -25.93 -18.10
N HIS A 7 -18.50 -25.12 -19.13
CA HIS A 7 -17.67 -23.93 -19.04
C HIS A 7 -18.38 -22.74 -19.69
N PHE A 8 -18.44 -21.62 -18.99
CA PHE A 8 -19.05 -20.38 -19.44
C PHE A 8 -18.03 -19.25 -19.36
N SER A 9 -17.80 -18.60 -20.50
CA SER A 9 -16.92 -17.44 -20.59
C SER A 9 -17.56 -16.34 -21.43
N VAL A 10 -17.55 -15.11 -20.93
CA VAL A 10 -18.00 -13.94 -21.69
C VAL A 10 -16.95 -12.82 -21.58
N ARG A 11 -16.65 -12.19 -22.72
CA ARG A 11 -15.71 -11.08 -22.83
C ARG A 11 -16.35 -9.93 -23.59
N TYR A 12 -16.36 -8.73 -23.00
CA TYR A 12 -16.83 -7.50 -23.62
C TYR A 12 -15.98 -6.31 -23.17
N LYS A 13 -15.26 -5.67 -24.10
CA LYS A 13 -14.22 -4.66 -23.79
C LYS A 13 -13.24 -5.18 -22.72
N ASP A 14 -13.11 -4.46 -21.61
CA ASP A 14 -12.25 -4.81 -20.47
C ASP A 14 -12.92 -5.75 -19.46
N PHE A 15 -14.19 -6.14 -19.66
CA PHE A 15 -14.88 -7.12 -18.82
C PHE A 15 -14.64 -8.53 -19.35
N GLU A 16 -13.99 -9.36 -18.55
CA GLU A 16 -13.82 -10.79 -18.79
C GLU A 16 -14.34 -11.56 -17.58
N TYR A 17 -15.22 -12.53 -17.85
CA TYR A 17 -15.87 -13.35 -16.84
C TYR A 17 -15.86 -14.81 -17.29
N SER A 18 -15.28 -15.70 -16.49
CA SER A 18 -15.15 -17.12 -16.80
C SER A 18 -15.43 -17.97 -15.56
N VAL A 19 -16.27 -19.00 -15.71
CA VAL A 19 -16.64 -19.93 -14.65
C VAL A 19 -16.87 -21.33 -15.22
N SER A 20 -16.58 -22.37 -14.45
CA SER A 20 -16.84 -23.77 -14.80
C SER A 20 -17.65 -24.45 -13.70
N GLY A 21 -18.46 -25.43 -14.06
CA GLY A 21 -19.19 -26.27 -13.11
C GLY A 21 -20.48 -26.88 -13.70
N ASN A 22 -21.35 -27.34 -12.80
CA ASN A 22 -22.61 -27.98 -13.17
C ASN A 22 -23.59 -27.01 -13.87
N GLU A 23 -24.48 -27.55 -14.70
CA GLU A 23 -25.47 -26.80 -15.50
C GLU A 23 -26.22 -25.72 -14.69
N SER A 24 -26.81 -26.07 -13.55
CA SER A 24 -27.56 -25.12 -12.70
C SER A 24 -26.70 -23.99 -12.12
N PHE A 25 -25.40 -24.24 -11.91
CA PHE A 25 -24.45 -23.23 -11.46
C PHE A 25 -24.14 -22.26 -12.61
N ILE A 26 -23.97 -22.78 -13.82
CA ILE A 26 -23.72 -21.97 -15.02
C ILE A 26 -24.93 -21.11 -15.38
N SER A 27 -26.16 -21.64 -15.39
CA SER A 27 -27.35 -20.82 -15.69
C SER A 27 -27.55 -19.67 -14.69
N HIS A 28 -27.18 -19.85 -13.42
CA HIS A 28 -27.17 -18.75 -12.45
C HIS A 28 -26.12 -17.69 -12.80
N HIS A 29 -24.89 -18.11 -13.11
CA HIS A 29 -23.80 -17.22 -13.48
C HIS A 29 -24.00 -16.52 -14.84
N GLU A 30 -24.71 -17.13 -15.77
CA GLU A 30 -25.15 -16.53 -17.03
C GLU A 30 -26.15 -15.40 -16.81
N ALA A 31 -27.15 -15.58 -15.93
CA ALA A 31 -28.11 -14.54 -15.56
C ALA A 31 -27.42 -13.34 -14.86
N VAL A 32 -26.40 -13.61 -14.02
CA VAL A 32 -25.59 -12.55 -13.38
C VAL A 32 -24.72 -11.81 -14.42
N ALA A 33 -24.03 -12.54 -15.29
CA ALA A 33 -23.16 -11.95 -16.31
C ALA A 33 -23.93 -11.10 -17.33
N SER A 34 -25.07 -11.60 -17.83
CA SER A 34 -25.96 -10.86 -18.75
C SER A 34 -26.54 -9.59 -18.11
N THR A 35 -26.94 -9.65 -16.83
CA THR A 35 -27.38 -8.46 -16.08
C THR A 35 -26.26 -7.42 -15.96
N TYR A 36 -25.01 -7.85 -15.73
CA TYR A 36 -23.86 -6.95 -15.62
C TYR A 36 -23.48 -6.33 -16.97
N LEU A 37 -23.45 -7.14 -18.03
CA LEU A 37 -23.20 -6.69 -19.42
C LEU A 37 -24.25 -5.70 -19.91
N THR A 38 -25.53 -5.93 -19.61
CA THR A 38 -26.61 -5.00 -19.97
C THR A 38 -26.39 -3.63 -19.33
N LYS A 39 -25.98 -3.57 -18.06
CA LYS A 39 -25.63 -2.32 -17.38
C LYS A 39 -24.44 -1.61 -18.04
N LEU A 40 -23.38 -2.35 -18.39
CA LEU A 40 -22.21 -1.79 -19.10
C LEU A 40 -22.62 -1.20 -20.47
N MET A 41 -23.43 -1.92 -21.24
CA MET A 41 -23.93 -1.45 -22.54
C MET A 41 -24.85 -0.22 -22.42
N ASP A 42 -25.67 -0.11 -21.37
CA ASP A 42 -26.53 1.06 -21.17
C ASP A 42 -25.75 2.28 -20.63
N GLU A 43 -24.66 2.07 -19.87
CA GLU A 43 -23.73 3.16 -19.56
C GLU A 43 -22.97 3.65 -20.80
N ASP A 44 -22.56 2.74 -21.70
CA ASP A 44 -21.95 3.09 -22.98
C ASP A 44 -22.92 3.90 -23.86
N LYS A 45 -24.20 3.49 -23.96
CA LYS A 45 -25.23 4.26 -24.68
C LYS A 45 -25.46 5.65 -24.08
N LYS A 46 -25.44 5.78 -22.75
CA LYS A 46 -25.55 7.08 -22.06
C LYS A 46 -24.34 7.99 -22.32
N LYS A 47 -23.14 7.43 -22.44
CA LYS A 47 -21.92 8.16 -22.82
C LYS A 47 -21.89 8.53 -24.31
N ALA A 48 -22.58 7.78 -25.16
CA ALA A 48 -22.65 7.99 -26.61
C ALA A 48 -23.82 8.90 -27.07
N ALA A 49 -24.69 9.37 -26.18
CA ALA A 49 -25.79 10.26 -26.53
C ALA A 49 -25.27 11.66 -26.90
N PRO A 50 -25.43 12.13 -28.16
CA PRO A 50 -24.89 13.41 -28.58
C PRO A 50 -25.69 14.58 -27.99
N PHE A 51 -24.99 15.70 -27.74
CA PHE A 51 -25.59 16.98 -27.38
C PHE A 51 -26.73 17.36 -28.35
N LYS A 52 -27.95 17.49 -27.85
CA LYS A 52 -29.03 18.16 -28.58
C LYS A 52 -28.73 19.66 -28.63
N ILE A 53 -28.22 20.12 -29.76
CA ILE A 53 -28.17 21.55 -30.09
C ILE A 53 -29.60 21.99 -30.42
N THR A 54 -30.27 22.63 -29.48
CA THR A 54 -31.51 23.38 -29.76
C THR A 54 -31.13 24.69 -30.43
N ARG A 55 -31.43 24.81 -31.72
CA ARG A 55 -31.57 26.11 -32.40
C ARG A 55 -33.02 26.56 -32.26
N GLU A 56 -33.25 27.86 -32.07
CA GLU A 56 -34.33 28.68 -32.63
C GLU A 56 -33.94 30.17 -32.41
N PRO A 57 -34.45 31.14 -33.20
CA PRO A 57 -33.75 32.40 -33.47
C PRO A 57 -34.35 33.65 -32.81
N SER A 58 -33.57 34.75 -32.75
CA SER A 58 -34.12 36.12 -32.82
C SER A 58 -33.07 37.16 -33.27
N MET A 59 -33.55 38.36 -33.60
CA MET A 59 -32.88 39.34 -34.48
C MET A 59 -32.12 40.48 -33.77
N LYS A 60 -31.28 41.14 -34.59
CA LYS A 60 -30.68 42.51 -34.49
C LYS A 60 -31.72 43.60 -34.14
N PRO A 61 -31.34 44.86 -33.77
CA PRO A 61 -30.13 45.63 -34.13
C PRO A 61 -29.39 46.29 -32.90
N ALA A 62 -28.45 47.26 -32.98
CA ALA A 62 -28.08 48.22 -34.04
C ALA A 62 -26.63 48.81 -33.96
N VAL A 63 -26.42 49.87 -34.77
CA VAL A 63 -25.37 50.93 -34.88
C VAL A 63 -24.70 51.35 -33.52
N GLN A 64 -23.42 51.74 -33.41
CA GLN A 64 -22.69 52.78 -34.17
C GLN A 64 -21.19 52.52 -34.45
N GLU A 65 -20.63 53.38 -35.32
CA GLU A 65 -19.34 53.30 -36.02
C GLU A 65 -18.61 54.67 -35.97
N ASN A 66 -17.28 54.69 -35.82
CA ASN A 66 -16.27 55.73 -36.20
C ASN A 66 -14.91 55.40 -35.54
N LYS A 67 -13.75 55.34 -36.24
CA LYS A 67 -12.82 56.44 -36.68
C LYS A 67 -12.24 57.25 -35.50
N GLU A 68 -10.96 57.63 -35.39
CA GLU A 68 -9.72 57.65 -36.24
C GLU A 68 -8.49 57.74 -35.27
N GLU A 69 -7.35 57.05 -35.44
CA GLU A 69 -6.11 57.40 -36.20
C GLU A 69 -4.93 58.03 -35.38
N LYS A 70 -3.73 57.36 -35.41
CA LYS A 70 -2.33 57.81 -35.10
C LYS A 70 -2.04 58.38 -33.68
N THR A 71 -0.82 58.34 -33.09
CA THR A 71 0.56 58.41 -33.63
C THR A 71 1.63 57.89 -32.63
N ALA A 72 2.80 57.47 -33.15
CA ALA A 72 4.17 57.49 -32.56
C ALA A 72 4.58 56.56 -31.37
N ALA A 73 5.82 56.09 -31.46
CA ALA A 73 6.58 55.23 -30.53
C ALA A 73 7.68 56.08 -29.78
N PRO A 74 8.77 55.57 -29.16
CA PRO A 74 9.14 54.17 -28.84
C PRO A 74 9.71 53.94 -27.40
N SER A 75 9.66 52.68 -26.94
CA SER A 75 10.56 52.16 -25.88
C SER A 75 10.81 50.66 -26.09
N GLN A 76 12.08 50.25 -26.20
CA GLN A 76 12.52 48.86 -26.35
C GLN A 76 13.52 48.51 -25.22
N PRO A 77 13.98 47.24 -25.05
CA PRO A 77 13.78 46.51 -23.80
C PRO A 77 15.07 46.33 -22.97
N PRO A 78 14.97 45.61 -21.84
CA PRO A 78 16.00 44.60 -21.60
C PRO A 78 15.47 43.23 -21.11
N ALA A 79 16.16 42.19 -21.59
CA ALA A 79 16.43 40.88 -20.97
C ALA A 79 15.24 39.94 -20.69
N ALA A 80 15.05 38.82 -21.39
CA ALA A 80 16.01 37.88 -21.97
C ALA A 80 17.00 37.30 -20.95
N ALA A 81 16.48 36.40 -20.09
CA ALA A 81 17.21 35.46 -19.24
C ALA A 81 16.35 34.18 -19.11
N PRO A 82 16.95 32.99 -18.93
CA PRO A 82 16.97 32.07 -20.07
C PRO A 82 15.95 30.93 -19.99
N GLU A 83 15.43 30.55 -21.16
CA GLU A 83 15.05 29.15 -21.43
C GLU A 83 16.29 28.27 -21.15
N PRO A 84 16.24 27.29 -20.22
CA PRO A 84 17.26 26.26 -20.16
C PRO A 84 17.12 25.36 -21.38
N SER A 85 17.84 25.73 -22.43
CA SER A 85 18.00 24.97 -23.66
C SER A 85 18.59 23.59 -23.37
N SER A 86 17.74 22.60 -23.15
CA SER A 86 18.05 21.19 -23.39
C SER A 86 16.75 20.40 -23.52
N VAL A 87 16.34 20.16 -24.77
CA VAL A 87 15.53 18.96 -25.07
C VAL A 87 16.47 17.76 -25.01
N GLU A 88 17.06 17.53 -23.84
CA GLU A 88 17.60 16.23 -23.51
C GLU A 88 16.40 15.34 -23.23
N HIS A 89 16.16 14.38 -24.11
CA HIS A 89 15.56 13.12 -23.69
C HIS A 89 16.53 12.47 -22.69
N ARG A 90 16.58 13.00 -21.45
CA ARG A 90 17.29 12.37 -20.35
C ARG A 90 16.62 11.03 -20.16
N ASP A 91 17.31 10.00 -20.63
CA ASP A 91 16.88 8.63 -20.43
C ASP A 91 16.51 8.48 -18.95
N ILE A 92 15.30 8.02 -18.71
CA ILE A 92 14.81 7.83 -17.35
C ILE A 92 15.72 6.85 -16.58
N GLN A 93 16.45 5.98 -17.29
CA GLN A 93 17.55 5.17 -16.75
C GLN A 93 18.73 6.03 -16.27
N ALA A 94 19.20 6.99 -17.07
CA ALA A 94 20.27 7.91 -16.69
C ALA A 94 19.86 8.83 -15.53
N PHE A 95 18.58 9.22 -15.45
CA PHE A 95 18.04 9.93 -14.30
C PHE A 95 18.09 9.05 -13.04
N LEU A 96 17.59 7.82 -13.08
CA LEU A 96 17.55 6.91 -11.93
C LEU A 96 18.95 6.49 -11.45
N ASN A 97 19.87 6.20 -12.37
CA ASN A 97 21.26 5.83 -12.06
C ASN A 97 22.05 6.99 -11.41
N GLY A 98 21.58 8.23 -11.58
CA GLY A 98 22.17 9.43 -10.98
C GLY A 98 21.68 9.76 -9.57
N LEU A 99 20.79 8.94 -8.98
CA LEU A 99 20.25 9.12 -7.62
C LEU A 99 20.55 7.88 -6.74
N PRO A 100 21.01 8.05 -5.48
CA PRO A 100 21.18 6.98 -4.50
C PRO A 100 19.82 6.43 -3.98
N LEU A 101 19.10 5.70 -4.83
CA LEU A 101 17.78 5.13 -4.51
C LEU A 101 17.90 3.72 -3.91
N HIS A 102 17.48 3.55 -2.66
CA HIS A 102 17.68 2.34 -1.85
C HIS A 102 16.38 1.56 -1.57
N SER A 103 15.20 2.12 -1.89
CA SER A 103 13.89 1.55 -1.55
C SER A 103 12.85 1.76 -2.65
N GLU A 104 11.96 0.78 -2.87
CA GLU A 104 10.90 0.82 -3.91
C GLU A 104 10.07 2.13 -3.91
N TRP A 105 9.83 2.70 -2.73
CA TRP A 105 9.10 3.97 -2.60
C TRP A 105 9.90 5.18 -3.10
N GLN A 106 11.23 5.18 -2.96
CA GLN A 106 12.10 6.24 -3.50
C GLN A 106 12.13 6.17 -5.03
N TYR A 107 12.25 4.98 -5.62
CA TYR A 107 12.08 4.79 -7.07
C TYR A 107 10.70 5.25 -7.54
N THR A 108 9.63 4.94 -6.80
CA THR A 108 8.27 5.39 -7.10
C THR A 108 8.15 6.92 -7.09
N LEU A 109 8.80 7.60 -6.14
CA LEU A 109 8.85 9.05 -6.06
C LEU A 109 9.70 9.65 -7.20
N ALA A 110 10.82 9.03 -7.56
CA ALA A 110 11.67 9.44 -8.69
C ALA A 110 10.91 9.39 -10.02
N MET A 111 10.14 8.33 -10.25
CA MET A 111 9.24 8.20 -11.41
C MET A 111 8.14 9.27 -11.42
N ALA A 112 7.58 9.60 -10.25
CA ALA A 112 6.57 10.65 -10.11
C ALA A 112 7.13 12.06 -10.40
N PHE A 113 8.34 12.36 -9.89
CA PHE A 113 9.06 13.59 -10.21
C PHE A 113 9.41 13.67 -11.70
N TYR A 114 9.80 12.55 -12.32
CA TYR A 114 10.08 12.51 -13.76
C TYR A 114 8.85 12.87 -14.60
N LEU A 115 7.67 12.35 -14.24
CA LEU A 115 6.39 12.74 -14.88
C LEU A 115 6.10 14.24 -14.72
N PHE A 116 6.31 14.78 -13.52
CA PHE A 116 6.08 16.18 -13.22
C PHE A 116 7.03 17.12 -14.01
N GLN A 117 8.34 16.89 -13.87
CA GLN A 117 9.37 17.79 -14.38
C GLN A 117 9.61 17.66 -15.90
N PHE A 118 9.65 16.43 -16.43
CA PHE A 118 10.01 16.19 -17.84
C PHE A 118 8.79 15.99 -18.75
N LYS A 119 7.72 15.36 -18.26
CA LYS A 119 6.47 15.20 -19.05
C LYS A 119 5.46 16.33 -18.83
N ARG A 120 5.79 17.33 -18.00
CA ARG A 120 4.91 18.46 -17.60
C ARG A 120 3.51 17.99 -17.17
N GLN A 121 3.42 16.80 -16.57
CA GLN A 121 2.17 16.21 -16.12
C GLN A 121 2.02 16.49 -14.62
N PRO A 122 1.21 17.49 -14.20
CA PRO A 122 1.12 17.90 -12.79
C PRO A 122 0.53 16.80 -11.90
N SER A 123 -0.39 16.00 -12.47
CA SER A 123 -1.18 15.01 -11.75
C SER A 123 -1.16 13.66 -12.48
N PHE A 124 -0.92 12.58 -11.73
CA PHE A 124 -0.61 11.26 -12.26
C PHE A 124 -1.29 10.14 -11.47
N THR A 125 -1.62 9.04 -12.15
CA THR A 125 -2.23 7.85 -11.54
C THR A 125 -1.19 6.76 -11.30
N ALA A 126 -1.52 5.78 -10.47
CA ALA A 126 -0.69 4.58 -10.28
C ALA A 126 -0.40 3.84 -11.61
N LYS A 127 -1.34 3.90 -12.58
CA LYS A 127 -1.18 3.37 -13.94
C LYS A 127 -0.08 4.12 -14.72
N SER A 128 -0.03 5.45 -14.61
CA SER A 128 0.99 6.29 -15.24
C SER A 128 2.39 6.02 -14.67
N ILE A 129 2.52 5.93 -13.34
CA ILE A 129 3.79 5.57 -12.68
C ILE A 129 4.24 4.16 -13.09
N ARG A 130 3.33 3.16 -13.09
CA ARG A 130 3.63 1.79 -13.56
C ARG A 130 4.05 1.75 -15.04
N LYS A 131 3.57 2.69 -15.87
CA LYS A 131 4.08 2.84 -17.24
C LYS A 131 5.53 3.33 -17.23
N GLN A 132 5.89 4.29 -16.38
CA GLN A 132 7.28 4.79 -16.31
C GLN A 132 8.29 3.74 -15.87
N PHE A 133 7.96 2.86 -14.92
CA PHE A 133 8.83 1.72 -14.59
C PHE A 133 9.13 0.83 -15.81
N ARG A 134 8.12 0.57 -16.67
CA ARG A 134 8.30 -0.20 -17.92
C ARG A 134 9.08 0.58 -18.98
N ASP A 135 8.77 1.87 -19.16
CA ASP A 135 9.51 2.77 -20.05
C ASP A 135 11.01 2.82 -19.64
N ALA A 136 11.30 2.77 -18.35
CA ALA A 136 12.64 2.71 -17.76
C ALA A 136 13.33 1.34 -17.79
N ARG A 137 12.64 0.27 -18.22
CA ARG A 137 13.08 -1.13 -18.08
C ARG A 137 13.48 -1.51 -16.63
N HIS A 138 12.95 -0.79 -15.64
CA HIS A 138 13.21 -1.05 -14.23
C HIS A 138 12.18 -2.04 -13.67
N THR A 139 12.55 -2.82 -12.65
CA THR A 139 11.60 -3.67 -11.94
C THR A 139 10.45 -2.82 -11.37
N VAL A 140 9.21 -3.24 -11.65
CA VAL A 140 8.01 -2.64 -11.07
C VAL A 140 7.89 -3.12 -9.63
N PRO A 141 7.65 -2.23 -8.64
CA PRO A 141 7.43 -2.63 -7.26
C PRO A 141 6.32 -3.67 -7.10
N ASN A 142 6.56 -4.71 -6.29
CA ASN A 142 5.59 -5.78 -6.03
C ASN A 142 4.22 -5.23 -5.58
N ASN A 143 4.24 -4.12 -4.83
CA ASN A 143 3.03 -3.36 -4.50
C ASN A 143 3.24 -1.85 -4.72
N ILE A 144 3.02 -1.40 -5.95
CA ILE A 144 3.09 0.03 -6.30
C ILE A 144 2.12 0.90 -5.47
N HIS A 145 0.96 0.37 -5.05
CA HIS A 145 0.00 1.13 -4.24
C HIS A 145 0.53 1.36 -2.82
N LEU A 146 1.24 0.39 -2.24
CA LEU A 146 1.95 0.55 -0.97
C LEU A 146 3.10 1.57 -1.07
N SER A 147 3.84 1.56 -2.18
CA SER A 147 4.90 2.54 -2.42
C SER A 147 4.35 3.96 -2.56
N ILE A 148 3.27 4.16 -3.32
CA ILE A 148 2.57 5.44 -3.43
C ILE A 148 2.01 5.88 -2.07
N HIS A 149 1.35 4.98 -1.33
CA HIS A 149 0.82 5.29 0.00
C HIS A 149 1.92 5.69 0.99
N THR A 150 3.10 5.05 0.92
CA THR A 150 4.28 5.42 1.72
C THR A 150 4.76 6.84 1.40
N CYS A 151 4.79 7.22 0.11
CA CYS A 151 5.14 8.57 -0.32
C CYS A 151 4.11 9.63 0.13
N VAL A 152 2.82 9.28 0.13
CA VAL A 152 1.74 10.14 0.67
C VAL A 152 1.87 10.29 2.19
N LYS A 153 2.11 9.20 2.93
CA LYS A 153 2.32 9.23 4.39
C LYS A 153 3.53 10.08 4.79
N LYS A 154 4.58 10.09 3.96
CA LYS A 154 5.78 10.93 4.13
C LYS A 154 5.59 12.39 3.66
N GLY A 155 4.43 12.73 3.09
CA GLY A 155 4.11 14.08 2.62
C GLY A 155 4.77 14.48 1.30
N TYR A 156 5.39 13.55 0.56
CA TYR A 156 6.03 13.79 -0.74
C TYR A 156 5.06 13.73 -1.92
N LEU A 157 3.92 13.05 -1.74
CA LEU A 157 2.80 13.00 -2.68
C LEU A 157 1.51 13.42 -1.97
N LYS A 158 0.55 13.98 -2.71
CA LYS A 158 -0.78 14.34 -2.22
C LYS A 158 -1.85 13.68 -3.09
N GLU A 159 -2.92 13.17 -2.48
CA GLU A 159 -4.11 12.76 -3.23
C GLU A 159 -4.90 14.02 -3.65
N SER A 160 -5.06 14.22 -4.95
CA SER A 160 -5.71 15.42 -5.53
C SER A 160 -7.15 15.15 -6.00
N GLY A 161 -7.50 13.89 -6.27
CA GLY A 161 -8.88 13.51 -6.58
C GLY A 161 -9.01 12.17 -7.28
N LEU A 162 -10.07 12.04 -8.08
CA LEU A 162 -10.40 10.87 -8.89
C LEU A 162 -10.57 11.30 -10.36
N ALA A 163 -9.84 10.66 -11.28
CA ALA A 163 -10.06 10.74 -12.72
C ALA A 163 -10.21 9.32 -13.26
N GLU A 164 -11.17 9.09 -14.15
CA GLU A 164 -11.42 7.76 -14.74
C GLU A 164 -11.54 6.63 -13.68
N LEU A 165 -12.21 6.93 -12.56
CA LEU A 165 -12.33 6.05 -11.37
C LEU A 165 -10.99 5.68 -10.68
N GLN A 166 -9.87 6.28 -11.08
CA GLN A 166 -8.56 6.08 -10.47
C GLN A 166 -8.15 7.26 -9.59
N LYS A 167 -7.52 6.97 -8.46
CA LYS A 167 -6.91 7.99 -7.60
C LYS A 167 -5.80 8.72 -8.35
N ILE A 168 -5.86 10.04 -8.32
CA ILE A 168 -4.84 10.95 -8.86
C ILE A 168 -3.95 11.43 -7.72
N TYR A 169 -2.65 11.42 -7.97
CA TYR A 169 -1.62 11.90 -7.08
C TYR A 169 -0.90 13.09 -7.74
N GLU A 170 -0.52 14.05 -6.92
CA GLU A 170 0.34 15.18 -7.29
C GLU A 170 1.60 15.13 -6.45
N ILE A 171 2.74 15.56 -7.00
CA ILE A 171 3.96 15.71 -6.21
C ILE A 171 3.90 17.01 -5.42
N THR A 172 4.30 16.96 -4.15
CA THR A 172 4.40 18.14 -3.30
C THR A 172 5.74 18.84 -3.49
N GLU A 173 5.83 20.10 -3.06
CA GLU A 173 7.09 20.85 -3.06
C GLU A 173 8.18 20.16 -2.22
N SER A 174 7.80 19.52 -1.10
CA SER A 174 8.72 18.69 -0.30
C SER A 174 9.19 17.43 -1.03
N GLY A 175 8.34 16.80 -1.86
CA GLY A 175 8.75 15.68 -2.73
C GLY A 175 9.70 16.11 -3.85
N VAL A 176 9.49 17.30 -4.42
CA VAL A 176 10.39 17.93 -5.39
C VAL A 176 11.74 18.27 -4.76
N HIS A 177 11.75 18.86 -3.57
CA HIS A 177 12.96 19.23 -2.83
C HIS A 177 13.78 17.98 -2.44
N TYR A 178 13.13 16.94 -1.92
CA TYR A 178 13.77 15.68 -1.53
C TYR A 178 14.57 15.06 -2.68
N ILE A 179 13.99 15.01 -3.89
CA ILE A 179 14.67 14.43 -5.06
C ILE A 179 15.80 15.31 -5.59
N LYS A 180 15.66 16.64 -5.54
CA LYS A 180 16.72 17.56 -5.97
C LYS A 180 17.93 17.54 -5.04
N ASN A 181 17.72 17.29 -3.74
CA ASN A 181 18.77 17.33 -2.73
C ASN A 181 19.33 15.96 -2.35
N VAL A 182 18.78 14.86 -2.86
CA VAL A 182 19.22 13.50 -2.47
C VAL A 182 20.70 13.22 -2.76
N ASN A 183 21.30 13.93 -3.72
CA ASN A 183 22.74 13.86 -4.03
C ASN A 183 23.62 14.74 -3.12
N THR A 184 23.03 15.67 -2.37
CA THR A 184 23.70 16.57 -1.43
C THR A 184 23.65 16.03 0.00
N GLU A 185 22.57 15.33 0.36
CA GLU A 185 22.32 14.83 1.72
C GLU A 185 23.27 13.68 2.15
N GLU A 186 24.02 13.05 1.23
CA GLU A 186 25.05 12.05 1.59
C GLU A 186 26.30 12.63 2.29
N LYS A 187 26.42 13.96 2.43
CA LYS A 187 27.49 14.60 3.22
C LYS A 187 27.01 15.48 4.38
N SER A 188 25.71 15.58 4.61
CA SER A 188 25.17 16.18 5.83
C SER A 188 24.21 15.21 6.48
N THR A 189 24.69 14.53 7.51
CA THR A 189 23.89 13.84 8.53
C THR A 189 23.04 14.84 9.32
N THR A 190 22.05 15.46 8.67
CA THR A 190 20.83 15.93 9.32
C THR A 190 19.93 14.72 9.49
N GLU A 191 20.31 13.87 10.45
CA GLU A 191 19.40 12.91 11.05
C GLU A 191 18.18 13.66 11.57
N THR A 192 17.09 13.65 10.81
CA THR A 192 15.77 13.93 11.40
C THR A 192 15.51 12.79 12.38
N SER A 193 15.67 13.10 13.67
CA SER A 193 16.03 12.18 14.76
C SER A 193 14.86 11.29 15.22
N ILE A 194 14.22 10.61 14.28
CA ILE A 194 13.03 9.78 14.49
C ILE A 194 13.35 8.31 14.18
N ASN A 195 14.14 8.03 13.15
CA ASN A 195 14.46 6.66 12.73
C ASN A 195 15.57 6.00 13.56
N THR A 196 16.56 6.75 14.06
CA THR A 196 17.60 6.21 14.95
C THR A 196 17.01 5.81 16.31
N ILE A 197 16.04 6.57 16.84
CA ILE A 197 15.26 6.18 18.03
C ILE A 197 14.47 4.90 17.75
N GLY A 198 13.74 4.82 16.64
CA GLY A 198 12.95 3.63 16.29
C GLY A 198 13.74 2.37 16.00
N MET A 199 15.00 2.48 15.54
CA MET A 199 15.89 1.32 15.38
C MET A 199 16.55 0.92 16.70
N LYS A 200 16.98 1.90 17.52
CA LYS A 200 17.58 1.62 18.83
C LYS A 200 16.55 1.02 19.79
N ALA A 201 15.42 1.68 19.99
CA ALA A 201 14.31 1.18 20.82
C ALA A 201 13.76 -0.19 20.36
N ARG A 202 13.99 -0.59 19.10
CA ARG A 202 13.64 -1.92 18.59
C ARG A 202 14.74 -2.97 18.80
N SER A 203 16.01 -2.57 18.87
CA SER A 203 17.09 -3.42 19.39
C SER A 203 16.90 -3.62 20.88
N ASP A 204 16.75 -2.51 21.63
CA ASP A 204 16.50 -2.48 23.07
C ASP A 204 15.29 -3.37 23.42
N ARG A 205 14.14 -3.21 22.74
CA ARG A 205 12.95 -4.09 22.93
C ARG A 205 13.19 -5.56 22.50
N LYS A 206 14.01 -5.83 21.49
CA LYS A 206 14.37 -7.21 21.12
C LYS A 206 15.22 -7.85 22.23
N GLU A 207 16.18 -7.09 22.75
CA GLU A 207 17.06 -7.49 23.85
C GLU A 207 16.25 -7.70 25.13
N GLU A 208 15.32 -6.80 25.48
CA GLU A 208 14.36 -7.00 26.59
C GLU A 208 13.53 -8.28 26.44
N LEU A 209 13.02 -8.60 25.24
CA LEU A 209 12.20 -9.80 25.02
C LEU A 209 13.01 -11.11 25.09
N LEU A 210 14.32 -11.06 24.84
CA LEU A 210 15.22 -12.21 24.78
C LEU A 210 16.21 -12.30 25.96
N ALA A 211 16.22 -11.30 26.84
CA ALA A 211 17.02 -11.30 28.07
C ALA A 211 16.60 -12.41 29.04
N PHE A 212 15.36 -12.88 28.93
CA PHE A 212 14.79 -13.93 29.77
C PHE A 212 15.13 -15.33 29.26
N THR A 213 15.60 -16.17 30.16
CA THR A 213 15.97 -17.56 29.89
C THR A 213 14.74 -18.47 29.82
N LEU A 214 14.87 -19.63 29.17
CA LEU A 214 13.81 -20.65 29.10
C LEU A 214 13.40 -21.19 30.48
N GLU A 215 14.29 -21.08 31.47
CA GLU A 215 14.10 -21.49 32.86
C GLU A 215 13.18 -20.52 33.62
N GLU A 216 13.33 -19.21 33.38
CA GLU A 216 12.48 -18.15 33.97
C GLU A 216 11.04 -18.19 33.44
N LEU A 217 10.81 -18.72 32.24
CA LEU A 217 9.47 -18.90 31.67
C LEU A 217 8.63 -20.00 32.37
N GLN A 218 9.22 -20.75 33.31
CA GLN A 218 8.58 -21.82 34.08
C GLN A 218 7.72 -22.76 33.21
N LEU A 219 8.32 -23.36 32.18
CA LEU A 219 7.62 -24.22 31.20
C LEU A 219 7.02 -25.51 31.78
N GLU A 220 7.26 -25.79 33.07
CA GLU A 220 6.57 -26.83 33.86
C GLU A 220 5.23 -26.33 34.42
N ASN A 221 5.15 -25.04 34.77
CA ASN A 221 3.97 -24.37 35.32
C ASN A 221 3.14 -23.62 34.27
N ASN A 222 3.55 -23.59 33.01
CA ASN A 222 2.91 -22.84 31.94
C ASN A 222 2.72 -23.69 30.67
N PRO A 223 1.84 -23.29 29.72
CA PRO A 223 1.67 -24.03 28.48
C PRO A 223 2.96 -24.00 27.66
N ASN A 224 3.55 -25.16 27.40
CA ASN A 224 4.81 -25.24 26.66
C ASN A 224 4.51 -25.20 25.14
N PRO A 225 5.02 -24.22 24.37
CA PRO A 225 4.78 -24.11 22.93
C PRO A 225 5.32 -25.31 22.15
N THR A 226 6.42 -25.93 22.58
CA THR A 226 7.03 -27.11 21.93
C THR A 226 6.11 -28.33 21.94
N LEU A 227 5.18 -28.39 22.90
CA LEU A 227 4.17 -29.45 23.04
C LEU A 227 2.84 -29.13 22.36
N LEU A 228 2.73 -28.03 21.61
CA LEU A 228 1.52 -27.61 20.89
C LEU A 228 1.72 -27.79 19.39
N GLU A 229 0.85 -28.57 18.73
CA GLU A 229 0.93 -28.83 17.29
C GLU A 229 0.54 -27.61 16.43
N ARG A 230 -0.40 -26.79 16.92
CA ARG A 230 -0.98 -25.67 16.18
C ARG A 230 -0.20 -24.39 16.42
N LEU A 231 0.26 -23.76 15.33
CA LEU A 231 0.86 -22.41 15.36
C LEU A 231 0.00 -21.37 16.08
N GLU A 232 -1.33 -21.48 15.99
CA GLU A 232 -2.25 -20.62 16.73
C GLU A 232 -2.09 -20.79 18.24
N ASP A 233 -2.03 -22.02 18.74
CA ASP A 233 -1.92 -22.30 20.17
C ASP A 233 -0.49 -22.03 20.68
N GLN A 234 0.54 -22.31 19.88
CA GLN A 234 1.93 -21.88 20.12
C GLN A 234 2.02 -20.35 20.30
N ALA A 235 1.51 -19.57 19.34
CA ALA A 235 1.53 -18.11 19.40
C ALA A 235 0.72 -17.56 20.59
N LEU A 236 -0.38 -18.20 20.97
CA LEU A 236 -1.15 -17.86 22.17
C LEU A 236 -0.38 -18.19 23.46
N SER A 237 0.38 -19.29 23.51
CA SER A 237 1.18 -19.65 24.69
C SER A 237 2.32 -18.64 24.94
N ILE A 238 2.94 -18.08 23.89
CA ILE A 238 3.90 -16.98 24.04
C ILE A 238 3.23 -15.74 24.66
N LEU A 239 2.05 -15.35 24.18
CA LEU A 239 1.29 -14.24 24.78
C LEU A 239 0.91 -14.52 26.24
N TYR A 240 0.71 -15.79 26.62
CA TYR A 240 0.35 -16.17 28.00
C TYR A 240 1.57 -16.09 28.93
N LEU A 241 2.67 -16.71 28.51
CA LEU A 241 3.96 -16.70 29.20
C LEU A 241 4.41 -15.26 29.50
N TYR A 242 4.54 -14.43 28.47
CA TYR A 242 5.05 -13.07 28.59
C TYR A 242 4.11 -12.14 29.38
N LYS A 243 2.81 -12.43 29.40
CA LYS A 243 1.83 -11.68 30.21
C LYS A 243 1.81 -12.09 31.67
N LYS A 244 2.17 -13.34 31.99
CA LYS A 244 2.06 -13.93 33.34
C LYS A 244 3.37 -13.88 34.12
N GLU A 245 4.49 -14.17 33.47
CA GLU A 245 5.81 -14.21 34.12
C GLU A 245 6.58 -12.89 33.97
N LEU A 246 6.29 -12.11 32.92
CA LEU A 246 7.10 -10.95 32.50
C LEU A 246 6.29 -9.64 32.38
N ASP A 247 5.04 -9.61 32.87
CA ASP A 247 4.11 -8.45 32.87
C ASP A 247 3.87 -7.75 31.51
N PHE A 248 4.30 -8.33 30.37
CA PHE A 248 4.04 -7.79 29.03
C PHE A 248 2.56 -7.94 28.67
N SER A 249 1.81 -6.88 28.96
CA SER A 249 0.36 -6.81 28.68
C SER A 249 -0.01 -7.02 27.20
N HIS A 250 0.89 -6.72 26.25
CA HIS A 250 0.63 -6.78 24.81
C HIS A 250 1.94 -6.92 23.99
N LEU A 251 1.92 -7.75 22.95
CA LEU A 251 3.08 -8.01 22.07
C LEU A 251 2.73 -7.81 20.60
N SER A 252 3.70 -7.36 19.79
CA SER A 252 3.52 -7.30 18.34
C SER A 252 3.57 -8.71 17.71
N ALA A 253 3.02 -8.88 16.51
CA ALA A 253 3.18 -10.15 15.79
C ALA A 253 4.64 -10.46 15.42
N GLN A 254 5.50 -9.43 15.34
CA GLN A 254 6.93 -9.60 15.15
C GLN A 254 7.64 -10.04 16.44
N ASP A 255 7.20 -9.52 17.59
CA ASP A 255 7.72 -9.87 18.92
C ASP A 255 7.49 -11.38 19.14
N VAL A 256 6.25 -11.85 18.95
CA VAL A 256 5.88 -13.27 19.07
C VAL A 256 6.65 -14.15 18.07
N TYR A 257 6.90 -13.66 16.85
CA TYR A 257 7.73 -14.37 15.88
C TYR A 257 9.19 -14.50 16.34
N ILE A 258 9.80 -13.41 16.84
CA ILE A 258 11.18 -13.43 17.35
C ILE A 258 11.31 -14.43 18.49
N ILE A 259 10.36 -14.45 19.43
CA ILE A 259 10.36 -15.39 20.56
C ILE A 259 10.24 -16.84 20.06
N LEU A 260 9.27 -17.14 19.21
CA LEU A 260 9.11 -18.49 18.63
C LEU A 260 10.36 -18.97 17.87
N HIS A 261 11.00 -18.07 17.12
CA HIS A 261 12.16 -18.40 16.30
C HIS A 261 13.45 -18.51 17.10
N GLU A 262 13.76 -17.53 17.95
CA GLU A 262 15.07 -17.43 18.62
C GLU A 262 15.10 -18.18 19.96
N GLN A 263 13.97 -18.25 20.70
CA GLN A 263 13.90 -18.94 21.99
C GLN A 263 13.40 -20.38 21.87
N PHE A 264 12.53 -20.68 20.90
CA PHE A 264 11.95 -22.02 20.70
C PHE A 264 12.33 -22.69 19.36
N SER A 265 13.23 -22.09 18.57
CA SER A 265 13.77 -22.66 17.32
C SER A 265 12.73 -23.00 16.24
N PHE A 266 11.55 -22.37 16.23
CA PHE A 266 10.52 -22.63 15.23
C PHE A 266 10.77 -21.89 13.90
N THR A 267 10.59 -22.61 12.78
CA THR A 267 10.87 -22.15 11.41
C THR A 267 9.66 -21.54 10.68
N TYR A 268 8.75 -20.88 11.40
CA TYR A 268 7.59 -20.23 10.80
C TYR A 268 7.98 -18.93 10.07
N SER A 269 7.12 -18.44 9.16
CA SER A 269 7.29 -17.09 8.62
C SER A 269 6.64 -16.03 9.53
N PRO A 270 7.16 -14.79 9.60
CA PRO A 270 6.51 -13.70 10.34
C PRO A 270 5.05 -13.47 9.89
N LYS A 271 4.76 -13.75 8.61
CA LYS A 271 3.42 -13.64 8.05
C LYS A 271 2.48 -14.73 8.55
N ALA A 272 2.96 -15.96 8.75
CA ALA A 272 2.19 -17.04 9.32
C ALA A 272 1.79 -16.73 10.78
N VAL A 273 2.74 -16.24 11.60
CA VAL A 273 2.47 -15.80 12.99
C VAL A 273 1.43 -14.67 13.02
N GLN A 274 1.57 -13.66 12.16
CA GLN A 274 0.58 -12.58 12.04
C GLN A 274 -0.82 -13.09 11.68
N ILE A 275 -0.91 -14.06 10.76
CA ILE A 275 -2.19 -14.65 10.33
C ILE A 275 -2.80 -15.48 11.47
N ALA A 276 -2.00 -16.29 12.16
CA ALA A 276 -2.43 -17.11 13.29
C ALA A 276 -3.03 -16.24 14.42
N LEU A 277 -2.30 -15.21 14.85
CA LEU A 277 -2.80 -14.23 15.83
C LEU A 277 -4.05 -13.49 15.36
N SER A 278 -4.15 -13.17 14.07
CA SER A 278 -5.36 -12.52 13.50
C SER A 278 -6.58 -13.45 13.48
N ARG A 279 -6.37 -14.76 13.30
CA ARG A 279 -7.43 -15.80 13.30
C ARG A 279 -7.84 -16.25 14.69
N SER A 280 -6.95 -16.13 15.68
CA SER A 280 -7.20 -16.57 17.06
C SER A 280 -8.25 -15.74 17.82
N ARG A 281 -8.86 -14.72 17.21
CA ARG A 281 -9.96 -13.94 17.80
C ARG A 281 -11.18 -14.86 18.00
N PRO A 282 -11.92 -14.80 19.14
CA PRO A 282 -11.88 -13.78 20.18
C PRO A 282 -10.90 -14.05 21.35
N LYS A 283 -10.04 -15.08 21.29
CA LYS A 283 -9.05 -15.36 22.34
C LYS A 283 -8.00 -14.25 22.51
N VAL A 284 -7.78 -13.48 21.44
CA VAL A 284 -6.93 -12.28 21.44
C VAL A 284 -7.68 -11.04 20.97
N GLU A 285 -7.31 -9.92 21.59
CA GLU A 285 -7.68 -8.57 21.19
C GLU A 285 -6.54 -7.94 20.39
N LYS A 286 -6.88 -7.02 19.48
CA LYS A 286 -5.94 -6.38 18.57
C LYS A 286 -5.88 -4.88 18.90
N LEU A 287 -4.79 -4.46 19.54
CA LEU A 287 -4.58 -3.08 19.98
C LEU A 287 -3.66 -2.35 19.00
N LYS A 288 -3.84 -1.03 18.85
CA LYS A 288 -2.93 -0.17 18.11
C LYS A 288 -2.03 0.56 19.12
N TYR A 289 -0.78 0.16 19.21
CA TYR A 289 0.22 0.73 20.12
C TYR A 289 1.42 1.21 19.30
N ASP A 290 1.94 2.39 19.62
CA ASP A 290 3.02 3.07 18.87
C ASP A 290 2.86 3.03 17.33
N GLY A 291 1.63 3.25 16.84
CA GLY A 291 1.31 3.18 15.41
C GLY A 291 1.34 1.77 14.79
N GLN A 292 1.79 0.75 15.52
CA GLN A 292 1.87 -0.66 15.11
C GLN A 292 0.68 -1.47 15.66
N MET A 293 0.53 -2.71 15.19
CA MET A 293 -0.54 -3.60 15.67
C MET A 293 0.01 -4.63 16.65
N HIS A 294 -0.47 -4.55 17.89
CA HIS A 294 -0.16 -5.47 18.97
C HIS A 294 -1.37 -6.36 19.28
N TYR A 295 -1.09 -7.47 19.96
CA TYR A 295 -2.05 -8.49 20.35
C TYR A 295 -1.96 -8.72 21.86
N GLN A 296 -3.11 -8.90 22.49
CA GLN A 296 -3.25 -9.16 23.92
C GLN A 296 -4.22 -10.31 24.14
N LEU A 297 -3.93 -11.21 25.09
CA LEU A 297 -4.88 -12.25 25.49
C LEU A 297 -6.07 -11.66 26.23
N THR A 298 -7.28 -11.97 25.72
CA THR A 298 -8.54 -11.72 26.41
C THR A 298 -8.75 -12.75 27.54
N LYS A 299 -9.77 -12.56 28.39
CA LYS A 299 -10.13 -13.54 29.43
C LYS A 299 -10.35 -14.95 28.83
N LEU A 300 -11.11 -15.03 27.74
CA LEU A 300 -11.33 -16.27 26.98
C LEU A 300 -10.04 -16.92 26.49
N GLY A 301 -9.01 -16.13 26.16
CA GLY A 301 -7.70 -16.62 25.79
C GLY A 301 -6.91 -17.20 26.97
N MET A 302 -6.99 -16.54 28.14
CA MET A 302 -6.39 -17.06 29.38
C MET A 302 -7.03 -18.39 29.77
N ASP A 303 -8.36 -18.46 29.85
CA ASP A 303 -9.12 -19.66 30.20
C ASP A 303 -8.79 -20.83 29.24
N TYR A 304 -8.62 -20.52 27.95
CA TYR A 304 -8.25 -21.52 26.94
C TYR A 304 -6.82 -22.03 27.12
N MET A 305 -5.85 -21.16 27.43
CA MET A 305 -4.47 -21.55 27.73
C MET A 305 -4.35 -22.38 29.01
N GLU A 306 -5.11 -22.04 30.06
CA GLU A 306 -5.15 -22.82 31.30
C GLU A 306 -5.75 -24.22 31.09
N ASN A 307 -6.79 -24.34 30.26
CA ASN A 307 -7.33 -25.64 29.89
C ASN A 307 -6.38 -26.45 29.01
N LEU A 308 -5.56 -25.82 28.16
CA LEU A 308 -4.47 -26.50 27.44
C LEU A 308 -3.35 -26.95 28.38
N LYS A 309 -2.95 -26.13 29.37
CA LYS A 309 -1.99 -26.53 30.41
C LYS A 309 -2.47 -27.79 31.15
N ARG A 310 -3.75 -27.83 31.56
CA ARG A 310 -4.33 -29.04 32.21
C ARG A 310 -4.22 -30.28 31.32
N LYS A 311 -4.50 -30.16 30.02
CA LYS A 311 -4.32 -31.27 29.06
C LYS A 311 -2.87 -31.70 28.90
N GLN A 312 -1.92 -30.76 28.93
CA GLN A 312 -0.48 -31.08 28.86
C GLN A 312 0.02 -31.80 30.13
N LEU A 313 -0.52 -31.46 31.31
CA LEU A 313 -0.24 -32.17 32.55
C LEU A 313 -0.80 -33.59 32.53
N ASN A 314 -2.08 -33.76 32.19
CA ASN A 314 -2.73 -35.08 32.13
C ASN A 314 -2.16 -36.01 31.04
N ASN A 315 -1.38 -35.51 30.08
CA ASN A 315 -0.70 -36.31 29.06
C ASN A 315 0.77 -36.65 29.45
N LYS A 316 1.24 -36.23 30.64
CA LYS A 316 2.55 -36.58 31.19
C LYS A 316 2.49 -37.66 32.29
N GLU A 317 1.28 -37.99 32.76
CA GLU A 317 0.98 -39.13 33.66
C GLU A 317 0.66 -40.39 32.85
#